data_AF-H0ELY7-F1
#
_entry.id   AF-H0ELY7-F1
#
_cell.length_a   1.000
_cell.length_b   1.000
_cell.length_c   1.000
_cell.angle_alpha   90.00
_cell.angle_beta   90.00
_cell.angle_gamma   90.00
#
_symmetry.space_group_name_H-M   'P 1'
#
loop_
_entity.id
_entity.type
_entity.pdbx_description
1 polymer ?
#
loop_
_entity_poly.entity_id
_entity_poly.type
_entity_poly.pdbx_seq_one_letter_code
_entity_poly.pdbx_strand_id
1 'polypeptide(L)'
;MSWAQTTLTLPSRSRGCYLITSTITDQVPAIKDYKVGLLNLFIQHTSCALSLNENWDEDVRADMGDALDRIVPEDKGRKGLYRHDAEGSDDMPTMRAISELACV
;
A
#
# COMPACT_ATOMS: atom_id res chain seq x y z
N MET A 1 -20.00 -21.53 9.63
CA MET A 1 -18.98 -20.75 8.92
C MET A 1 -18.31 -19.85 9.93
N SER A 2 -17.06 -20.12 10.29
CA SER A 2 -16.29 -19.22 11.16
C SER A 2 -15.74 -18.09 10.31
N TRP A 3 -16.02 -16.86 10.72
CA TRP A 3 -15.35 -15.66 10.22
C TRP A 3 -14.53 -15.10 11.38
N ALA A 4 -13.33 -14.64 11.09
CA ALA A 4 -12.45 -14.02 12.07
C ALA A 4 -12.02 -12.66 11.52
N GLN A 5 -12.04 -11.64 12.37
CA GLN A 5 -11.58 -10.31 12.04
C GLN A 5 -10.54 -9.90 13.07
N THR A 6 -9.43 -9.34 12.59
CA THR A 6 -8.33 -8.88 13.43
C THR A 6 -7.85 -7.55 12.88
N THR A 7 -7.68 -6.59 13.78
CA THR A 7 -7.04 -5.31 13.46
C THR A 7 -5.56 -5.44 13.73
N LEU A 8 -4.74 -5.08 12.75
CA LEU A 8 -3.29 -5.12 12.81
C LEU A 8 -2.71 -3.72 12.59
N THR A 9 -1.58 -3.45 13.24
CA THR A 9 -0.85 -2.20 13.07
C THR A 9 0.46 -2.49 12.35
N LEU A 10 0.67 -1.78 11.25
CA LEU A 10 1.93 -1.85 10.49
C LEU A 10 2.90 -0.78 11.02
N PRO A 11 4.22 -1.07 11.04
CA PRO A 11 5.21 -0.07 11.42
C PRO A 11 5.25 1.08 10.40
N SER A 12 5.47 2.31 10.86
CA SER A 12 5.65 3.44 9.97
C SER A 12 6.94 3.29 9.17
N ARG A 13 6.85 3.60 7.87
CA ARG A 13 7.98 3.60 6.94
C ARG A 13 7.97 4.91 6.15
N SER A 14 9.12 5.28 5.61
CA SER A 14 9.22 6.36 4.62
C SER A 14 8.42 6.00 3.35
N ARG A 15 8.27 6.94 2.42
CA ARG A 15 7.71 6.67 1.09
C ARG A 15 8.44 5.50 0.42
N GLY A 16 7.69 4.55 -0.14
CA GLY A 16 8.22 3.40 -0.88
C GLY A 16 7.29 2.18 -0.85
N CYS A 17 7.69 1.13 -1.55
CA CYS A 17 7.00 -0.16 -1.57
C CYS A 17 7.69 -1.14 -0.60
N TYR A 18 6.93 -1.73 0.32
CA TYR A 18 7.45 -2.64 1.34
C TYR A 18 6.70 -3.97 1.35
N LEU A 19 7.45 -5.03 1.65
CA LEU A 19 6.88 -6.36 1.85
C LEU A 19 6.29 -6.46 3.26
N ILE A 20 5.01 -6.81 3.34
CA ILE A 20 4.27 -6.96 4.61
C ILE A 20 3.76 -8.38 4.83
N THR A 21 4.08 -9.33 3.95
CA THR A 21 3.59 -10.71 3.99
C THR A 21 3.93 -11.42 5.31
N SER A 22 5.17 -11.26 5.78
CA SER A 22 5.60 -11.82 7.08
C SER A 22 4.82 -11.19 8.23
N THR A 23 4.69 -9.86 8.23
CA THR A 23 3.93 -9.12 9.24
C THR A 23 2.47 -9.57 9.32
N ILE A 24 1.81 -9.79 8.18
CA ILE A 24 0.42 -10.28 8.15
C ILE A 24 0.34 -11.72 8.66
N THR A 25 1.26 -12.59 8.22
CA THR A 25 1.24 -14.02 8.59
C THR A 25 1.51 -14.23 10.08
N ASP A 26 2.36 -13.38 10.68
CA ASP A 26 2.68 -13.41 12.09
C ASP A 26 1.53 -12.84 12.96
N GLN A 27 0.87 -11.78 12.49
CA GLN A 27 -0.23 -11.13 13.22
C GLN A 27 -1.58 -11.86 13.06
N VAL A 28 -1.74 -12.70 12.03
CA VAL A 28 -2.96 -13.46 11.79
C VAL A 28 -2.66 -14.97 11.73
N PRO A 29 -2.24 -15.60 12.85
CA PRO A 29 -1.88 -17.01 12.88
C PRO A 29 -3.05 -17.94 12.56
N ALA A 30 -4.28 -17.47 12.78
CA ALA A 30 -5.53 -18.20 12.49
C ALA A 30 -5.66 -18.61 11.02
N ILE A 31 -4.96 -17.95 10.08
CA ILE A 31 -4.95 -18.34 8.66
C ILE A 31 -4.49 -19.80 8.49
N LYS A 32 -3.61 -20.30 9.36
CA LYS A 32 -3.08 -21.68 9.31
C LYS A 32 -4.14 -22.73 9.62
N ASP A 33 -5.22 -22.36 10.32
CA ASP A 33 -6.30 -23.28 10.70
C ASP A 33 -7.31 -23.50 9.55
N TYR A 34 -7.26 -22.65 8.52
CA TYR A 34 -8.13 -22.73 7.35
C TYR A 34 -7.42 -23.39 6.17
N LYS A 35 -8.01 -24.43 5.58
CA LYS A 35 -7.52 -25.01 4.32
C LYS A 35 -7.93 -24.19 3.09
N VAL A 36 -9.14 -23.62 3.12
CA VAL A 36 -9.71 -22.80 2.05
C VAL A 36 -10.56 -21.72 2.71
N GLY A 37 -10.43 -20.47 2.26
CA GLY A 37 -11.16 -19.33 2.77
C GLY A 37 -10.93 -18.09 1.92
N LEU A 38 -11.57 -16.99 2.31
CA LEU A 38 -11.36 -15.67 1.72
C LEU A 38 -10.68 -14.78 2.76
N LEU A 39 -9.56 -14.17 2.38
CA LEU A 39 -8.88 -13.17 3.18
C LEU A 39 -9.17 -11.79 2.59
N ASN A 40 -9.82 -10.93 3.38
CA ASN A 40 -9.98 -9.52 3.05
C ASN A 40 -9.02 -8.71 3.91
N LEU A 41 -8.12 -7.97 3.27
CA LEU A 41 -7.22 -7.04 3.94
C LEU A 41 -7.69 -5.64 3.60
N PHE A 42 -8.06 -4.86 4.63
CA PHE A 42 -8.55 -3.49 4.46
C PHE A 42 -7.60 -2.50 5.14
N ILE A 43 -7.11 -1.53 4.37
CA ILE A 43 -6.32 -0.41 4.91
C ILE A 43 -7.24 0.71 5.38
N GLN A 44 -7.12 1.08 6.65
CA GLN A 44 -7.88 2.19 7.27
C GLN A 44 -7.13 3.53 7.20
N HIS A 45 -6.31 3.74 6.17
CA HIS A 45 -5.49 4.93 5.99
C HIS A 45 -5.60 5.45 4.56
N THR A 46 -5.68 6.76 4.39
CA THR A 46 -5.85 7.41 3.08
C THR A 46 -4.55 7.64 2.33
N SER A 47 -3.41 7.44 2.98
CA SER A 47 -2.07 7.69 2.42
C SER A 47 -1.23 6.42 2.18
N CYS A 48 -1.85 5.24 2.21
CA CYS A 48 -1.21 4.00 1.76
C CYS A 48 -2.20 3.05 1.08
N ALA A 49 -1.67 2.13 0.26
CA ALA A 49 -2.42 1.12 -0.46
C ALA A 49 -1.76 -0.25 -0.35
N LEU A 50 -2.54 -1.31 -0.56
CA LEU A 50 -2.03 -2.66 -0.73
C LEU A 50 -1.87 -2.96 -2.23
N SER A 51 -0.84 -3.73 -2.54
CA SER A 51 -0.67 -4.34 -3.85
C SER A 51 -0.19 -5.76 -3.70
N LEU A 52 -0.59 -6.60 -4.66
CA LEU A 52 -0.08 -7.96 -4.79
C LEU A 52 0.83 -7.97 -6.01
N ASN A 53 2.08 -8.35 -5.79
CA ASN A 53 3.09 -8.39 -6.85
C ASN A 53 4.06 -9.56 -6.64
N GLU A 54 4.91 -9.81 -7.63
CA GLU A 54 6.01 -10.75 -7.55
C GLU A 54 7.01 -10.33 -6.47
N ASN A 55 7.53 -11.32 -5.73
CA ASN A 55 8.49 -11.14 -4.63
C ASN A 55 9.74 -12.01 -4.83
N TRP A 56 10.11 -12.30 -6.08
CA TRP A 56 11.32 -13.05 -6.39
C TRP A 56 12.53 -12.14 -6.60
N ASP A 57 12.32 -11.01 -7.28
CA ASP A 57 13.36 -10.06 -7.63
C ASP A 57 13.24 -8.78 -6.80
N GLU A 58 14.35 -8.33 -6.23
CA GLU A 58 14.41 -7.09 -5.46
C GLU A 58 14.14 -5.87 -6.34
N ASP A 59 14.46 -5.97 -7.64
CA ASP A 59 14.29 -4.91 -8.63
C ASP A 59 12.81 -4.61 -8.89
N VAL A 60 11.90 -5.59 -8.74
CA VAL A 60 10.44 -5.37 -8.87
C VAL A 60 9.94 -4.29 -7.90
N ARG A 61 10.55 -4.19 -6.70
CA ARG A 61 10.18 -3.15 -5.72
C ARG A 61 10.66 -1.77 -6.17
N ALA A 62 11.86 -1.70 -6.73
CA ALA A 62 12.42 -0.45 -7.26
C ALA A 62 11.64 0.00 -8.48
N ASP A 63 11.35 -0.91 -9.41
CA ASP A 63 10.57 -0.66 -10.61
C ASP A 63 9.14 -0.22 -10.30
N MET A 64 8.51 -0.79 -9.28
CA MET A 64 7.20 -0.34 -8.80
C MET A 64 7.26 1.08 -8.24
N GLY A 65 8.28 1.41 -7.46
CA GLY A 65 8.51 2.77 -6.97
C GLY A 65 8.70 3.76 -8.13
N ASP A 66 9.58 3.41 -9.07
CA ASP A 66 9.88 4.21 -10.26
C ASP A 66 8.66 4.38 -11.18
N ALA A 67 7.85 3.34 -11.34
CA ALA A 67 6.62 3.39 -12.13
C ALA A 67 5.60 4.32 -11.49
N LEU A 68 5.40 4.23 -10.17
CA LEU A 68 4.50 5.13 -9.44
C LEU A 68 4.99 6.58 -9.49
N ASP A 69 6.29 6.81 -9.36
CA ASP A 69 6.89 8.15 -9.49
C ASP A 69 6.73 8.73 -10.90
N ARG A 70 6.68 7.89 -11.94
CA ARG A 70 6.43 8.31 -13.33
C ARG A 70 4.95 8.59 -13.60
N ILE A 71 4.05 7.74 -13.08
CA ILE A 71 2.59 7.88 -13.29
C ILE A 71 2.06 9.06 -12.46
N VAL A 72 2.59 9.24 -11.25
CA VAL A 72 2.14 10.23 -10.28
C VAL A 72 3.34 11.03 -9.75
N PRO A 73 3.89 11.96 -10.57
CA PRO A 73 5.05 12.73 -10.19
C PRO A 73 4.74 13.67 -9.01
N GLU A 74 5.70 13.82 -8.11
CA GLU A 74 5.65 14.86 -7.08
C GLU A 74 5.66 16.26 -7.70
N ASP A 75 4.95 17.20 -7.07
CA ASP A 75 5.03 18.61 -7.46
C ASP A 75 6.37 19.19 -6.97
N LYS A 76 7.42 18.97 -7.76
CA LYS A 76 8.80 19.42 -7.50
C LYS A 76 8.98 20.93 -7.71
N GLY A 77 8.11 21.73 -7.11
CA GLY A 77 8.20 23.19 -7.07
C GLY A 77 7.77 23.90 -8.36
N ARG A 78 7.01 23.25 -9.25
CA ARG A 78 6.40 23.89 -10.43
C ARG A 78 4.89 23.94 -10.25
N LYS A 79 4.47 24.94 -9.47
CA LYS A 79 3.07 25.39 -9.25
C LYS A 79 2.07 24.81 -10.25
N GLY A 80 1.28 23.82 -9.82
CA GLY A 80 -0.06 23.57 -10.35
C GLY A 80 -0.32 22.22 -10.99
N LEU A 81 0.49 21.19 -10.70
CA LEU A 81 0.15 19.82 -11.13
C LEU A 81 -1.11 19.30 -10.42
N TYR A 82 -1.26 19.65 -9.14
CA TYR A 82 -2.40 19.28 -8.34
C TYR A 82 -3.04 20.51 -7.68
N ARG A 83 -4.37 20.54 -7.62
CA ARG A 83 -5.14 21.61 -6.99
C ARG A 83 -5.44 21.35 -5.51
N HIS A 84 -5.13 20.15 -5.04
CA HIS A 84 -5.43 19.70 -3.68
C HIS A 84 -4.07 19.48 -3.00
N ASP A 85 -3.71 20.40 -2.12
CA ASP A 85 -2.41 20.47 -1.42
C ASP A 85 -2.61 20.79 0.06
N ALA A 86 -3.81 20.48 0.58
CA ALA A 86 -4.24 20.90 1.90
C ALA A 86 -3.42 20.24 3.03
N GLU A 87 -2.93 19.01 2.83
CA GLU A 87 -2.09 18.30 3.80
C GLU A 87 -0.59 18.39 3.51
N GLY A 88 -0.18 19.00 2.39
CA GLY A 88 1.22 19.11 1.98
C GLY A 88 1.41 18.93 0.47
N SER A 89 2.66 19.08 0.02
CA SER A 89 3.02 18.90 -1.40
C SER A 89 2.97 17.44 -1.88
N ASP A 90 2.86 16.49 -0.95
CA ASP A 90 2.81 15.03 -1.17
C ASP A 90 1.40 14.44 -1.10
N ASP A 91 0.41 15.24 -0.69
CA ASP A 91 -0.99 14.84 -0.47
C ASP A 91 -1.63 14.23 -1.74
N MET A 92 -1.69 15.01 -2.82
CA MET A 92 -2.22 14.53 -4.11
C MET A 92 -1.38 13.48 -4.81
N PRO A 93 -0.04 13.58 -4.84
CA PRO A 93 0.78 12.48 -5.34
C PRO A 93 0.48 11.16 -4.64
N THR A 94 0.26 11.18 -3.33
CA THR A 94 -0.05 9.98 -2.55
C THR A 94 -1.45 9.45 -2.88
N MET A 95 -2.46 10.31 -2.86
CA MET A 95 -3.85 9.92 -3.16
C MET A 95 -4.00 9.36 -4.59
N ARG A 96 -3.32 9.96 -5.59
CA ARG A 96 -3.34 9.45 -6.97
C ARG A 96 -2.60 8.12 -7.09
N ALA A 97 -1.44 7.96 -6.45
CA ALA A 97 -0.70 6.69 -6.48
C ALA A 97 -1.55 5.55 -5.87
N ILE A 98 -2.29 5.84 -4.81
CA ILE A 98 -3.23 4.91 -4.18
C ILE A 98 -4.39 4.55 -5.12
N SER A 99 -4.91 5.50 -5.89
CA SER A 99 -6.01 5.22 -6.84
C SER A 99 -5.62 4.29 -7.99
N GLU A 100 -4.33 4.20 -8.31
CA GLU A 100 -3.78 3.25 -9.29
C GLU A 100 -3.53 1.86 -8.69
N LEU A 101 -3.63 1.73 -7.36
CA LEU A 101 -3.45 0.50 -6.62
C LEU A 101 -4.79 -0.01 -6.09
N ALA A 102 -4.92 -1.33 -5.93
CA ALA A 102 -6.14 -1.93 -5.42
C ALA A 102 -6.26 -1.72 -3.90
N CYS A 103 -7.01 -0.71 -3.48
CA CYS A 103 -7.54 -0.65 -2.13
C CYS A 103 -8.79 -1.52 -2.04
N VAL A 104 -8.68 -2.67 -1.36
CA VAL A 104 -9.83 -3.35 -0.76
C VAL A 104 -9.72 -3.18 0.74
#